data_AF-A0A644V8F0-F1
#
_entry.id   AF-A0A644V8F0-F1
#
_cell.length_a   1.000
_cell.length_b   1.000
_cell.length_c   1.000
_cell.angle_alpha   90.00
_cell.angle_beta   90.00
_cell.angle_gamma   90.00
#
_symmetry.space_group_name_H-M   'P 1'
#
loop_
_entity.id
_entity.type
_entity.pdbx_description
1 polymer ?
#
loop_
_entity_poly.entity_id
_entity_poly.type
_entity_poly.pdbx_seq_one_letter_code
_entity_poly.pdbx_strand_id
1 'polypeptide(L)'
;MFLWKTLKHHSIAAIGLLYFISRLVYTDIQWVIPSPYFLFLHTLLEFFSIIVSFTIALQCLASYPYTKSDRKYLLGIIFMSVGLYDLMHVLTYKGMFLNSTGARSTYFWLIARLTEAIGLLIYILNRAPKKRVSRVLGSVCLTIILIVIMKWGASLPAMLTPDGGLTPLKIAVEYFVCSLNFAALFILIYKSHSEEVPKRSNLSNALLLLLISELFFTISVALHKDSNEKVKV
;
A
#
# COMPACT_ATOMS: atom_id res chain seq x y z
N MET A 1 29.24 1.44 17.76
CA MET A 1 28.18 0.79 18.57
C MET A 1 26.75 1.21 18.16
N PHE A 2 26.52 2.46 17.72
CA PHE A 2 25.21 2.95 17.24
C PHE A 2 24.73 2.25 15.94
N LEU A 3 25.61 2.14 14.94
CA LEU A 3 25.36 1.46 13.66
C LEU A 3 24.94 -0.02 13.80
N TRP A 4 25.46 -0.74 14.79
CA TRP A 4 25.14 -2.16 15.01
C TRP A 4 23.75 -2.36 15.63
N LYS A 5 23.32 -1.45 16.51
CA LYS A 5 21.97 -1.47 17.08
C LYS A 5 20.91 -1.14 16.04
N THR A 6 21.17 -0.17 15.16
CA THR A 6 20.26 0.12 14.03
C THR A 6 20.23 -1.02 13.02
N LEU A 7 21.36 -1.66 12.70
CA LEU A 7 21.39 -2.78 11.74
C LEU A 7 20.49 -3.96 12.17
N LYS A 8 20.51 -4.34 13.45
CA LYS A 8 19.79 -5.53 13.95
C LYS A 8 18.26 -5.38 13.82
N HIS A 9 17.75 -4.15 13.85
CA HIS A 9 16.32 -3.89 13.71
C HIS A 9 15.85 -3.85 12.25
N HIS A 10 16.72 -3.61 11.27
CA HIS A 10 16.33 -3.47 9.86
C HIS A 10 16.55 -4.76 9.04
N SER A 11 16.80 -5.89 9.69
CA SER A 11 17.14 -7.16 9.05
C SER A 11 16.12 -7.64 8.01
N ILE A 12 14.82 -7.46 8.27
CA ILE A 12 13.75 -7.89 7.36
C ILE A 12 13.68 -6.97 6.13
N ALA A 13 13.75 -5.65 6.33
CA ALA A 13 13.79 -4.70 5.24
C ALA A 13 15.04 -4.86 4.36
N ALA A 14 16.18 -5.22 4.96
CA ALA A 14 17.41 -5.51 4.24
C ALA A 14 17.28 -6.76 3.34
N ILE A 15 16.63 -7.82 3.82
CA ILE A 15 16.32 -9.01 3.00
C ILE A 15 15.42 -8.64 1.82
N GLY A 16 14.36 -7.85 2.07
CA GLY A 16 13.47 -7.35 1.02
C GLY A 16 14.22 -6.52 -0.03
N LEU A 17 15.13 -5.65 0.40
CA LEU A 17 15.95 -4.83 -0.49
C LEU A 17 16.94 -5.66 -1.30
N LEU A 18 17.58 -6.67 -0.69
CA LEU A 18 18.47 -7.59 -1.40
C LEU A 18 17.73 -8.39 -2.47
N TYR A 19 16.52 -8.86 -2.15
CA TYR A 19 15.65 -9.52 -3.12
C TYR A 19 15.24 -8.55 -4.25
N PHE A 20 14.95 -7.30 -3.93
CA PHE A 20 14.64 -6.27 -4.93
C PHE A 20 15.83 -6.01 -5.88
N ILE A 21 17.04 -5.86 -5.33
CA ILE A 21 18.26 -5.66 -6.11
C ILE A 21 18.54 -6.88 -7.00
N SER A 22 18.36 -8.11 -6.49
CA SER A 22 18.56 -9.31 -7.32
C SER A 22 17.60 -9.35 -8.50
N ARG A 23 16.36 -8.86 -8.35
CA ARG A 23 15.41 -8.74 -9.46
C ARG A 23 15.80 -7.70 -10.51
N LEU A 24 16.50 -6.64 -10.13
CA LEU A 24 17.04 -5.65 -11.08
C LEU A 24 18.20 -6.24 -11.91
N VAL A 25 19.00 -7.11 -11.30
CA VAL A 25 20.17 -7.71 -11.96
C VAL A 25 19.79 -8.92 -12.83
N TYR A 26 18.83 -9.73 -12.39
CA TYR A 26 18.43 -10.98 -13.06
C TYR A 26 17.00 -10.88 -13.61
N THR A 27 16.84 -10.19 -14.74
CA THR A 27 15.55 -9.93 -15.38
C THR A 27 14.96 -11.17 -16.07
N ASP A 28 15.81 -12.06 -16.56
CA ASP A 28 15.44 -13.18 -17.44
C ASP A 28 14.93 -14.42 -16.69
N ILE A 29 15.22 -14.51 -15.39
CA ILE A 29 14.76 -15.62 -14.55
C ILE A 29 13.36 -15.27 -14.06
N GLN A 30 12.31 -15.78 -14.70
CA GLN A 30 10.93 -15.59 -14.26
C GLN A 30 10.29 -16.93 -13.92
N TRP A 31 9.82 -17.06 -12.68
CA TRP A 31 9.02 -18.20 -12.26
C TRP A 31 7.56 -17.91 -12.59
N VAL A 32 7.06 -18.52 -13.66
CA VAL A 32 5.66 -18.38 -14.06
C VAL A 32 4.81 -19.29 -13.18
N ILE A 33 3.98 -18.70 -12.32
CA ILE A 33 3.00 -19.44 -11.53
C ILE A 33 1.79 -19.73 -12.43
N PRO A 34 1.34 -20.99 -12.55
CA PRO A 34 0.16 -21.30 -13.35
C PRO A 34 -1.08 -20.58 -12.83
N SER A 35 -1.95 -20.13 -13.75
CA SER A 35 -3.11 -19.27 -13.48
C SER A 35 -4.01 -19.69 -12.29
N PRO A 36 -4.37 -20.96 -12.05
CA PRO A 36 -5.23 -21.32 -10.92
C PRO A 36 -4.54 -21.15 -9.56
N TYR A 37 -3.24 -21.43 -9.47
CA TYR A 37 -2.47 -21.22 -8.24
C TYR A 37 -2.21 -19.75 -7.97
N PHE A 38 -2.07 -18.94 -9.02
CA PHE A 38 -1.90 -17.50 -8.91
C PHE A 38 -3.10 -16.84 -8.22
N LEU A 39 -4.33 -17.14 -8.66
CA LEU A 39 -5.53 -16.53 -8.07
C LEU A 39 -5.68 -16.92 -6.59
N PHE A 40 -5.41 -18.19 -6.26
CA PHE A 40 -5.44 -18.66 -4.88
C PHE A 40 -4.41 -17.92 -4.01
N LEU A 41 -3.13 -17.89 -4.43
CA LEU A 41 -2.07 -17.23 -3.68
C LEU A 41 -2.29 -15.72 -3.55
N HIS A 42 -2.72 -15.04 -4.62
CA HIS A 42 -3.07 -13.62 -4.59
C HIS A 42 -4.16 -13.34 -3.56
N THR A 43 -5.25 -14.11 -3.61
CA THR A 43 -6.37 -13.95 -2.68
C THR A 43 -5.95 -14.22 -1.23
N LEU A 44 -5.15 -15.26 -0.99
CA LEU A 44 -4.64 -15.61 0.34
C LEU A 44 -3.77 -14.50 0.93
N LEU A 45 -2.82 -13.98 0.15
CA LEU A 45 -1.93 -12.91 0.57
C LEU A 45 -2.69 -11.62 0.85
N GLU A 46 -3.73 -11.32 0.07
CA GLU A 46 -4.55 -10.13 0.34
C GLU A 46 -5.49 -10.29 1.53
N PHE A 47 -6.05 -11.47 1.79
CA PHE A 47 -6.77 -11.68 3.05
C PHE A 47 -5.85 -11.50 4.26
N PHE A 48 -4.59 -11.94 4.16
CA PHE A 48 -3.61 -11.71 5.21
C PHE A 48 -3.36 -10.21 5.44
N SER A 49 -3.14 -9.42 4.38
CA SER A 49 -2.92 -7.97 4.47
C SER A 49 -4.15 -7.23 5.03
N ILE A 50 -5.36 -7.64 4.62
CA ILE A 50 -6.64 -7.11 5.13
C ILE A 50 -6.78 -7.36 6.63
N ILE A 51 -6.49 -8.59 7.10
CA ILE A 51 -6.57 -8.94 8.52
C ILE A 51 -5.60 -8.10 9.34
N VAL A 52 -4.37 -7.90 8.85
CA VAL A 52 -3.36 -7.06 9.50
C VAL A 52 -3.87 -5.60 9.59
N SER A 53 -4.41 -5.06 8.50
CA SER A 53 -4.97 -3.70 8.46
C SER A 53 -6.12 -3.52 9.47
N PHE A 54 -7.07 -4.44 9.51
CA PHE A 54 -8.16 -4.38 10.49
C PHE A 54 -7.68 -4.55 11.93
N THR A 55 -6.66 -5.38 12.17
CA THR A 55 -6.07 -5.53 13.50
C THR A 55 -5.44 -4.22 13.98
N ILE A 56 -4.69 -3.52 13.12
CA ILE A 56 -4.14 -2.19 13.42
C ILE A 56 -5.27 -1.21 13.72
N ALA A 57 -6.32 -1.21 12.89
CA ALA A 57 -7.46 -0.33 13.03
C ALA A 57 -8.17 -0.53 14.38
N LEU A 58 -8.53 -1.77 14.69
CA LEU A 58 -9.22 -2.13 15.91
C LEU A 58 -8.37 -1.81 17.14
N GLN A 59 -7.07 -2.12 17.14
CA GLN A 59 -6.17 -1.80 18.24
C GLN A 59 -6.09 -0.28 18.50
N CYS A 60 -6.00 0.52 17.45
CA CYS A 60 -5.94 1.98 17.56
C CYS A 60 -7.26 2.58 18.07
N LEU A 61 -8.40 2.10 17.58
CA LEU A 61 -9.72 2.59 17.99
C LEU A 61 -10.08 2.13 19.42
N ALA A 62 -9.78 0.89 19.77
CA ALA A 62 -10.03 0.32 21.10
C ALA A 62 -9.14 0.92 22.19
N SER A 63 -7.92 1.35 21.85
CA SER A 63 -7.02 2.01 22.81
C SER A 63 -7.31 3.50 23.01
N TYR A 64 -8.21 4.11 22.22
CA TYR A 64 -8.53 5.53 22.33
C TYR A 64 -9.12 5.96 23.69
N PRO A 65 -10.06 5.21 24.32
CA PRO A 65 -10.62 5.60 25.62
C PRO A 65 -9.55 5.80 26.70
N TYR A 66 -8.46 5.03 26.64
CA TYR A 66 -7.33 5.07 27.57
C TYR A 66 -6.26 6.08 27.16
N THR A 67 -5.92 6.16 25.88
CA THR A 67 -4.80 7.00 25.41
C THR A 67 -5.22 8.44 25.10
N LYS A 68 -6.51 8.68 24.80
CA LYS A 68 -7.06 9.96 24.31
C LYS A 68 -6.27 10.59 23.16
N SER A 69 -5.50 9.78 22.42
CA SER A 69 -4.62 10.26 21.36
C SER A 69 -5.37 10.35 20.04
N ASP A 70 -5.65 11.57 19.60
CA ASP A 70 -6.28 11.83 18.29
C ASP A 70 -5.41 11.32 17.12
N ARG A 71 -4.09 11.29 17.32
CA ARG A 71 -3.11 10.74 16.38
C ARG A 71 -3.30 9.23 16.18
N LYS A 72 -3.43 8.46 17.27
CA LYS A 72 -3.74 7.03 17.20
C LYS A 72 -5.14 6.78 16.66
N TYR A 73 -6.11 7.62 17.01
CA TYR A 73 -7.45 7.51 16.45
C TYR A 73 -7.47 7.66 14.93
N LEU A 74 -6.77 8.69 14.41
CA LEU A 74 -6.62 8.88 12.97
C LEU A 74 -5.99 7.65 12.30
N LEU A 75 -4.92 7.11 12.89
CA LEU A 75 -4.28 5.89 12.40
C LEU A 75 -5.28 4.72 12.30
N GLY A 76 -6.15 4.59 13.30
CA GLY A 76 -7.22 3.60 13.28
C GLY A 76 -8.22 3.77 12.13
N ILE A 77 -8.62 5.02 11.84
CA ILE A 77 -9.52 5.34 10.73
C ILE A 77 -8.85 5.10 9.37
N ILE A 78 -7.57 5.42 9.23
CA ILE A 78 -6.78 5.17 8.01
C ILE A 78 -6.76 3.66 7.71
N PHE A 79 -6.28 2.84 8.66
CA PHE A 79 -6.16 1.40 8.43
C PHE A 79 -7.50 0.67 8.35
N MET A 80 -8.57 1.21 8.95
CA MET A 80 -9.93 0.72 8.70
C MET A 80 -10.34 0.95 7.24
N SER A 81 -10.03 2.12 6.69
CA SER A 81 -10.34 2.45 5.29
C SER A 81 -9.51 1.63 4.32
N VAL A 82 -8.19 1.49 4.59
CA VAL A 82 -7.28 0.64 3.79
C VAL A 82 -7.78 -0.80 3.74
N GLY A 83 -8.09 -1.42 4.88
CA GLY A 83 -8.60 -2.79 4.92
C GLY A 83 -9.94 -2.97 4.18
N LEU A 84 -10.83 -1.97 4.22
CA LEU A 84 -12.06 -2.00 3.43
C LEU A 84 -11.81 -1.86 1.93
N TYR A 85 -10.89 -1.00 1.51
CA TYR A 85 -10.54 -0.86 0.10
C TYR A 85 -9.84 -2.11 -0.44
N ASP A 86 -8.90 -2.71 0.31
CA ASP A 86 -8.26 -3.97 -0.08
C ASP A 86 -9.28 -5.12 -0.15
N LEU A 87 -10.26 -5.16 0.77
CA LEU A 87 -11.36 -6.12 0.68
C LEU A 87 -12.18 -5.93 -0.60
N MET A 88 -12.53 -4.68 -0.94
CA MET A 88 -13.23 -4.40 -2.19
C MET A 88 -12.38 -4.71 -3.42
N HIS A 89 -11.07 -4.47 -3.37
CA HIS A 89 -10.13 -4.83 -4.44
C HIS A 89 -10.20 -6.32 -4.76
N VAL A 90 -10.12 -7.18 -3.73
CA VAL A 90 -10.23 -8.64 -3.87
C VAL A 90 -11.61 -9.03 -4.41
N LEU A 91 -12.69 -8.56 -3.77
CA LEU A 91 -14.05 -8.94 -4.19
C LEU A 91 -14.40 -8.52 -5.63
N THR A 92 -13.78 -7.45 -6.12
CA THR A 92 -13.97 -6.93 -7.47
C THR A 92 -12.91 -7.43 -8.47
N TYR A 93 -11.96 -8.24 -8.04
CA TYR A 93 -10.93 -8.83 -8.89
C TYR A 93 -11.53 -9.80 -9.91
N LYS A 94 -10.86 -9.95 -11.06
CA LYS A 94 -11.32 -10.83 -12.15
C LYS A 94 -11.35 -12.28 -11.68
N GLY A 95 -12.52 -12.92 -11.75
CA GLY A 95 -12.73 -14.29 -11.26
C GLY A 95 -13.25 -14.39 -9.82
N MET A 96 -13.59 -13.27 -9.18
CA MET A 96 -14.18 -13.23 -7.84
C MET A 96 -15.65 -12.78 -7.84
N PHE A 97 -16.23 -12.76 -6.64
CA PHE A 97 -17.67 -12.74 -6.36
C PHE A 97 -18.46 -11.61 -7.04
N LEU A 98 -17.89 -10.41 -7.17
CA LEU A 98 -18.59 -9.26 -7.77
C LEU A 98 -18.42 -9.18 -9.29
N ASN A 99 -17.82 -10.20 -9.93
CA ASN A 99 -17.58 -10.38 -11.36
C ASN A 99 -17.32 -9.06 -12.11
N SER A 100 -16.43 -8.26 -11.51
CA SER A 100 -16.22 -6.90 -11.92
C SER A 100 -15.11 -6.82 -12.96
N THR A 101 -15.16 -5.84 -13.85
CA THR A 101 -14.05 -5.50 -14.73
C THR A 101 -12.78 -5.26 -13.89
N GLY A 102 -11.62 -5.77 -14.33
CA GLY A 102 -10.34 -5.54 -13.63
C GLY A 102 -10.00 -4.07 -13.35
N ALA A 103 -10.66 -3.13 -14.06
CA ALA A 103 -10.60 -1.70 -13.81
C ALA A 103 -10.99 -1.32 -12.37
N ARG A 104 -12.15 -1.77 -11.85
CA ARG A 104 -12.61 -1.40 -10.50
C ARG A 104 -11.66 -1.90 -9.41
N SER A 105 -11.22 -3.14 -9.56
CA SER A 105 -10.24 -3.76 -8.66
C SER A 105 -8.95 -2.94 -8.62
N THR A 106 -8.44 -2.50 -9.78
CA THR A 106 -7.24 -1.64 -9.84
C THR A 106 -7.46 -0.30 -9.15
N TYR A 107 -8.64 0.31 -9.27
CA TYR A 107 -8.97 1.55 -8.58
C TYR A 107 -9.01 1.40 -7.05
N PHE A 108 -9.61 0.32 -6.54
CA PHE A 108 -9.63 0.06 -5.10
C PHE A 108 -8.23 -0.13 -4.53
N TRP A 109 -7.39 -0.91 -5.22
CA TRP A 109 -5.99 -1.07 -4.85
C TRP A 109 -5.25 0.27 -4.79
N LEU A 110 -5.37 1.08 -5.85
CA LEU A 110 -4.68 2.36 -5.95
C LEU A 110 -5.09 3.32 -4.82
N ILE A 111 -6.39 3.37 -4.52
CA ILE A 111 -6.92 4.21 -3.45
C ILE A 111 -6.52 3.70 -2.07
N ALA A 112 -6.42 2.38 -1.86
CA ALA A 112 -5.90 1.81 -0.63
C ALA A 112 -4.48 2.31 -0.37
N ARG A 113 -3.59 2.21 -1.37
CA ARG A 113 -2.19 2.66 -1.27
C ARG A 113 -2.07 4.16 -1.07
N LEU A 114 -2.86 4.97 -1.78
CA LEU A 114 -2.89 6.42 -1.57
C LEU A 114 -3.36 6.80 -0.17
N THR A 115 -4.42 6.14 0.32
CA THR A 115 -4.96 6.37 1.66
C THR A 115 -3.94 6.02 2.73
N GLU A 116 -3.21 4.90 2.55
CA GLU A 116 -2.13 4.49 3.44
C GLU A 116 -0.98 5.51 3.43
N ALA A 117 -0.43 5.84 2.26
CA ALA A 117 0.74 6.72 2.15
C ALA A 117 0.45 8.14 2.66
N ILE A 118 -0.68 8.73 2.28
CA ILE A 118 -1.11 10.05 2.77
C ILE A 118 -1.40 9.99 4.27
N GLY A 119 -2.11 8.96 4.71
CA GLY A 119 -2.48 8.78 6.11
C GLY A 119 -1.27 8.65 7.03
N LEU A 120 -0.29 7.83 6.66
CA LEU A 120 0.97 7.66 7.39
C LEU A 120 1.80 8.95 7.39
N LEU A 121 1.84 9.68 6.28
CA LEU A 121 2.51 10.98 6.23
C LEU A 121 1.87 12.00 7.21
N ILE A 122 0.54 12.13 7.21
CA ILE A 122 -0.19 12.99 8.16
C ILE A 122 0.07 12.54 9.60
N TYR A 123 0.06 11.23 9.85
CA TYR A 123 0.40 10.66 11.14
C TYR A 123 1.80 11.08 11.58
N ILE A 124 2.83 10.89 10.75
CA ILE A 124 4.24 11.22 11.07
C ILE A 124 4.46 12.73 11.27
N LEU A 125 3.80 13.56 10.46
CA LEU A 125 3.82 15.02 10.61
C LEU A 125 3.20 15.50 11.93
N ASN A 126 2.49 14.64 12.65
CA ASN A 126 1.74 14.97 13.87
C ASN A 126 0.68 16.05 13.60
N ARG A 127 0.03 15.97 12.44
CA ARG A 127 -1.02 16.89 11.99
C ARG A 127 -2.40 16.24 12.07
N ALA A 128 -2.59 15.33 13.04
CA ALA A 128 -3.85 14.62 13.17
C ALA A 128 -4.99 15.60 13.53
N PRO A 129 -6.11 15.60 12.77
CA PRO A 129 -7.28 16.37 13.15
C PRO A 129 -7.87 15.84 14.45
N LYS A 130 -8.69 16.67 15.10
CA LYS A 130 -9.48 16.23 16.27
C LYS A 130 -10.30 15.00 15.92
N LYS A 131 -10.47 14.07 16.87
CA LYS A 131 -11.25 12.82 16.69
C LYS A 131 -12.56 13.01 15.92
N ARG A 132 -13.36 14.01 16.29
CA ARG A 132 -14.66 14.28 15.66
C ARG A 132 -14.52 14.58 14.17
N VAL A 133 -13.51 15.37 13.80
CA VAL A 133 -13.21 15.73 12.40
C VAL A 133 -12.71 14.49 11.65
N SER A 134 -11.74 13.77 12.23
CA SER A 134 -11.20 12.53 11.63
C SER A 134 -12.28 11.47 11.40
N ARG A 135 -13.23 11.34 12.34
CA ARG A 135 -14.37 10.43 12.19
C ARG A 135 -15.27 10.83 11.02
N VAL A 136 -15.73 12.09 11.01
CA VAL A 136 -16.70 12.56 10.01
C VAL A 136 -16.07 12.57 8.61
N LEU A 137 -14.89 13.19 8.47
CA LEU A 137 -14.19 13.22 7.18
C LEU A 137 -13.82 11.80 6.73
N GLY A 138 -13.31 10.97 7.64
CA GLY A 138 -12.98 9.59 7.33
C GLY A 138 -14.18 8.79 6.83
N SER A 139 -15.32 8.84 7.52
CA SER A 139 -16.53 8.14 7.09
C SER A 139 -17.08 8.68 5.78
N VAL A 140 -17.09 10.00 5.59
CA VAL A 140 -17.60 10.63 4.36
C VAL A 140 -16.71 10.27 3.17
N CYS A 141 -15.40 10.43 3.29
CA CYS A 141 -14.45 10.05 2.25
C CYS A 141 -14.57 8.57 1.90
N LEU A 142 -14.59 7.69 2.91
CA LEU A 142 -14.75 6.26 2.73
C LEU A 142 -16.01 5.91 1.93
N THR A 143 -17.17 6.41 2.36
CA THR A 143 -18.45 6.12 1.70
C THR A 143 -18.49 6.68 0.27
N ILE A 144 -18.04 7.92 0.05
CA ILE A 144 -18.03 8.54 -1.29
C ILE A 144 -17.15 7.72 -2.23
N ILE A 145 -15.92 7.39 -1.81
CA ILE A 145 -14.96 6.65 -2.62
C ILE A 145 -15.53 5.27 -3.00
N LEU A 146 -16.10 4.54 -2.03
CA LEU A 146 -16.73 3.25 -2.29
C LEU A 146 -17.85 3.38 -3.34
N ILE A 147 -18.75 4.35 -3.18
CA ILE A 147 -19.85 4.56 -4.12
C ILE A 147 -19.34 4.93 -5.52
N VAL A 148 -18.37 5.83 -5.61
CA VAL A 148 -17.82 6.31 -6.89
C VAL A 148 -17.14 5.17 -7.64
N ILE A 149 -16.27 4.38 -7.00
CA ILE A 149 -15.61 3.26 -7.70
C ILE A 149 -16.64 2.19 -8.08
N MET A 150 -17.55 1.83 -7.17
CA MET A 150 -18.54 0.79 -7.46
C MET A 150 -19.44 1.15 -8.64
N LYS A 151 -19.89 2.41 -8.71
CA LYS A 151 -20.77 2.86 -9.80
C LYS A 151 -19.98 3.15 -11.07
N TRP A 152 -18.90 3.92 -10.99
CA TRP A 152 -18.27 4.56 -12.17
C TRP A 152 -16.84 4.07 -12.43
N GLY A 153 -16.28 3.17 -11.61
CA GLY A 153 -14.89 2.72 -11.74
C GLY A 153 -14.56 2.03 -13.07
N ALA A 154 -15.55 1.52 -13.80
CA ALA A 154 -15.36 0.96 -15.14
C ALA A 154 -15.30 2.03 -16.25
N SER A 155 -15.86 3.22 -16.00
CA SER A 155 -15.91 4.36 -16.92
C SER A 155 -14.81 5.39 -16.65
N LEU A 156 -14.11 5.27 -15.53
CA LEU A 156 -12.94 6.08 -15.23
C LEU A 156 -11.79 5.75 -16.20
N PRO A 157 -10.78 6.64 -16.35
CA PRO A 157 -9.65 6.41 -17.24
C PRO A 157 -9.03 5.02 -17.04
N ALA A 158 -8.73 4.33 -18.14
CA ALA A 158 -8.18 2.98 -18.06
C ALA A 158 -6.83 3.02 -17.31
N MET A 159 -6.67 2.15 -16.33
CA MET A 159 -5.42 1.98 -15.59
C MET A 159 -4.53 0.88 -16.20
N LEU A 160 -5.14 -0.01 -16.99
CA LEU A 160 -4.52 -1.11 -17.73
C LEU A 160 -4.81 -0.95 -19.24
N THR A 161 -3.85 -1.32 -20.09
CA THR A 161 -4.07 -1.44 -21.54
C THR A 161 -4.83 -2.73 -21.86
N PRO A 162 -5.50 -2.83 -23.03
CA PRO A 162 -6.23 -4.05 -23.44
C PRO A 162 -5.36 -5.31 -23.47
N ASP A 163 -4.08 -5.12 -23.77
CA ASP A 163 -2.98 -6.08 -23.86
C ASP A 163 -2.40 -6.44 -22.48
N GLY A 164 -2.98 -5.93 -21.38
CA GLY A 164 -2.59 -6.25 -20.02
C GLY A 164 -1.41 -5.41 -19.48
N GLY A 165 -0.89 -4.49 -20.28
CA GLY A 165 0.10 -3.50 -19.88
C GLY A 165 -0.48 -2.41 -18.98
N LEU A 166 0.40 -1.52 -18.51
CA LEU A 166 0.05 -0.44 -17.59
C LEU A 166 -0.07 0.88 -18.35
N THR A 167 -1.04 1.72 -17.99
CA THR A 167 -1.19 3.04 -18.60
C THR A 167 -0.23 4.07 -17.97
N PRO A 168 0.14 5.15 -18.69
CA PRO A 168 0.97 6.22 -18.14
C PRO A 168 0.38 6.84 -16.87
N LEU A 169 -0.95 6.93 -16.79
CA LEU A 169 -1.66 7.45 -15.63
C LEU A 169 -1.40 6.56 -14.40
N LYS A 170 -1.56 5.24 -14.54
CA LYS A 170 -1.30 4.31 -13.42
C LYS A 170 0.14 4.43 -12.93
N ILE A 171 1.11 4.46 -13.86
CA ILE A 171 2.53 4.60 -13.54
C ILE A 171 2.79 5.90 -12.77
N ALA A 172 2.22 7.02 -13.22
CA ALA A 172 2.40 8.30 -12.54
C ALA A 172 1.89 8.27 -11.09
N VAL A 173 0.76 7.59 -10.83
CA VAL A 173 0.22 7.45 -9.47
C VAL A 173 1.08 6.52 -8.61
N GLU A 174 1.59 5.41 -9.15
CA GLU A 174 2.51 4.51 -8.43
C GLU A 174 3.79 5.24 -7.98
N TYR A 175 4.39 6.05 -8.86
CA TYR A 175 5.54 6.89 -8.49
C TYR A 175 5.18 7.95 -7.44
N PHE A 176 3.97 8.50 -7.52
CA PHE A 176 3.49 9.46 -6.53
C PHE A 176 3.33 8.80 -5.14
N VAL A 177 2.77 7.59 -5.08
CA VAL A 177 2.70 6.78 -3.84
C VAL A 177 4.10 6.49 -3.30
N CYS A 178 5.04 6.05 -4.13
CA CYS A 178 6.44 5.84 -3.74
C CYS A 178 7.04 7.12 -3.12
N SER A 179 6.80 8.27 -3.75
CA SER A 179 7.31 9.57 -3.30
C SER A 179 6.75 9.95 -1.93
N LEU A 180 5.46 9.70 -1.68
CA LEU A 180 4.83 9.93 -0.38
C LEU A 180 5.42 9.04 0.72
N ASN A 181 5.59 7.74 0.44
CA ASN A 181 6.20 6.79 1.38
C ASN A 181 7.66 7.15 1.68
N PHE A 182 8.42 7.56 0.66
CA PHE A 182 9.78 8.04 0.83
C PHE A 182 9.83 9.32 1.68
N ALA A 183 8.96 10.30 1.42
CA ALA A 183 8.87 11.52 2.22
C ALA A 183 8.50 11.23 3.68
N ALA A 184 7.55 10.33 3.91
CA ALA A 184 7.15 9.87 5.23
C ALA A 184 8.34 9.25 6.00
N LEU A 185 9.10 8.36 5.34
CA LEU A 185 10.31 7.75 5.90
C LEU A 185 11.39 8.79 6.21
N PHE A 186 11.66 9.69 5.26
CA PHE A 186 12.67 10.74 5.41
C PHE A 186 12.35 11.66 6.60
N ILE A 187 11.09 12.12 6.72
CA ILE A 187 10.65 12.96 7.84
C ILE A 187 10.78 12.20 9.17
N LEU A 188 10.41 10.91 9.22
CA LEU A 188 10.55 10.09 10.42
C LEU A 188 12.01 9.93 10.87
N ILE A 189 12.95 9.86 9.92
CA ILE A 189 14.38 9.81 10.20
C ILE A 189 14.90 11.19 10.64
N TYR A 190 14.39 12.28 10.07
CA TYR A 190 14.90 13.63 10.36
C TYR A 190 14.34 14.25 11.65
N LYS A 191 13.12 13.92 12.07
CA LYS A 191 12.42 14.46 13.27
C LYS A 191 13.00 13.95 14.62
N SER A 192 14.28 13.64 14.65
CA SER A 192 14.98 12.64 15.47
C SER A 192 15.04 12.80 17.00
N HIS A 193 14.19 13.58 17.70
CA HIS A 193 14.41 13.85 19.14
C HIS A 193 13.27 13.59 20.14
N SER A 194 12.03 13.28 19.73
CA SER A 194 10.90 13.23 20.69
C SER A 194 10.21 11.87 20.89
N GLU A 195 10.48 10.84 20.08
CA GLU A 195 9.78 9.54 20.18
C GLU A 195 10.72 8.42 20.64
N GLU A 196 10.19 7.50 21.47
CA GLU A 196 10.93 6.33 21.95
C GLU A 196 11.52 5.51 20.78
N VAL A 197 12.82 5.19 20.87
CA VAL A 197 13.61 4.51 19.84
C VAL A 197 12.95 3.22 19.29
N PRO A 198 12.35 2.32 20.09
CA PRO A 198 11.76 1.08 19.58
C PRO A 198 10.52 1.32 18.70
N LYS A 199 9.65 2.24 19.10
CA LYS A 199 8.42 2.57 18.34
C LYS A 199 8.78 3.17 16.98
N ARG A 200 9.81 4.03 16.96
CA ARG A 200 10.34 4.64 15.75
C ARG A 200 10.95 3.61 14.79
N SER A 201 11.74 2.67 15.31
CA SER A 201 12.39 1.64 14.48
C SER A 201 11.39 0.68 13.83
N ASN A 202 10.29 0.36 14.50
CA ASN A 202 9.25 -0.49 13.91
C ASN A 202 8.50 0.24 12.80
N LEU A 203 8.20 1.53 12.98
CA LEU A 203 7.53 2.34 11.96
C LEU A 203 8.43 2.60 10.74
N SER A 204 9.74 2.82 10.94
CA SER A 204 10.68 2.95 9.82
C SER A 204 10.79 1.66 9.01
N ASN A 205 10.82 0.50 9.66
CA ASN A 205 10.78 -0.79 8.98
C ASN A 205 9.50 -1.00 8.17
N ALA A 206 8.34 -0.65 8.73
CA ALA A 206 7.07 -0.73 8.01
C ALA A 206 7.08 0.14 6.75
N LEU A 207 7.53 1.40 6.86
CA LEU A 207 7.63 2.32 5.72
C LEU A 207 8.64 1.83 4.66
N LEU A 208 9.76 1.23 5.08
CA LEU A 208 10.72 0.64 4.16
C LEU A 208 10.13 -0.54 3.40
N LEU A 209 9.43 -1.45 4.10
CA LEU A 209 8.78 -2.59 3.47
C LEU A 209 7.68 -2.16 2.50
N LEU A 210 6.89 -1.14 2.86
CA LEU A 210 5.90 -0.54 1.97
C LEU A 210 6.56 0.06 0.73
N LEU A 211 7.62 0.84 0.90
CA LEU A 211 8.34 1.43 -0.24
C LEU A 211 8.93 0.34 -1.16
N ILE A 212 9.55 -0.70 -0.61
CA ILE A 212 10.07 -1.83 -1.38
C ILE A 212 8.95 -2.52 -2.15
N SER A 213 7.80 -2.76 -1.50
CA SER A 213 6.60 -3.34 -2.14
C SER A 213 6.14 -2.52 -3.35
N GLU A 214 6.01 -1.20 -3.21
CA GLU A 214 5.60 -0.31 -4.32
C GLU A 214 6.63 -0.30 -5.47
N LEU A 215 7.92 -0.38 -5.14
CA LEU A 215 8.96 -0.48 -6.15
C LEU A 215 8.90 -1.79 -6.95
N PHE A 216 8.50 -2.92 -6.33
CA PHE A 216 8.26 -4.17 -7.06
C PHE A 216 7.12 -4.04 -8.09
N PHE A 217 6.04 -3.35 -7.74
CA PHE A 217 4.96 -3.04 -8.69
C PHE A 217 5.49 -2.17 -9.84
N THR A 218 6.34 -1.19 -9.53
CA THR A 218 6.94 -0.30 -10.53
C THR A 218 7.92 -1.01 -11.47
N ILE A 219 8.76 -1.94 -10.99
CA ILE A 219 9.67 -2.72 -11.85
C ILE A 219 8.90 -3.68 -12.76
N SER A 220 7.79 -4.24 -12.28
CA SER A 220 6.95 -5.10 -13.10
C SER A 220 6.50 -4.40 -14.39
N VAL A 221 6.34 -3.06 -14.35
CA VAL A 221 6.12 -2.21 -15.53
C VAL A 221 7.30 -2.29 -16.51
N ALA A 222 8.52 -2.09 -16.02
CA ALA A 222 9.72 -2.03 -16.86
C ALA A 222 9.99 -3.37 -17.55
N LEU A 223 9.81 -4.47 -16.81
CA LEU A 223 10.00 -5.82 -17.32
C LEU A 223 8.94 -6.21 -18.36
N HIS A 224 7.68 -5.83 -18.16
CA HIS A 224 6.62 -6.13 -19.12
C HIS A 224 6.79 -5.37 -20.45
N LYS A 225 7.33 -4.15 -20.39
CA LYS A 225 7.65 -3.37 -21.59
C LYS A 225 8.82 -4.00 -22.37
N ASP A 226 9.89 -4.38 -21.68
CA ASP A 226 11.06 -5.04 -22.29
C ASP A 226 10.70 -6.40 -22.93
N SER A 227 9.84 -7.20 -22.30
CA SER A 227 9.39 -8.47 -22.89
C SER A 227 8.57 -8.29 -24.17
N ASN A 228 7.71 -7.27 -24.24
CA ASN A 228 6.91 -7.01 -25.44
C ASN A 228 7.74 -6.41 -26.58
N GLU A 229 8.81 -5.69 -26.28
CA GLU A 229 9.78 -5.24 -27.29
C GLU A 229 10.61 -6.42 -27.83
N LYS A 230 11.04 -7.36 -26.98
CA LYS A 230 11.78 -8.56 -27.40
C LYS A 230 10.98 -9.56 -28.24
N VAL A 231 9.65 -9.63 -28.09
CA VAL A 231 8.77 -10.52 -28.87
C VAL A 231 8.47 -9.96 -30.28
N LYS A 232 8.73 -8.68 -30.52
CA LYS A 232 8.50 -8.01 -31.82
C LYS A 232 9.71 -7.97 -32.75
N VAL A 233 10.83 -8.61 -32.38
CA VAL A 233 12.07 -8.68 -33.17
C VAL A 233 12.25 -10.08 -33.77
#